data_AF-A0A0C3F3I9-F1
#
_entry.id   AF-A0A0C3F3I9-F1
#
_cell.length_a   1.000
_cell.length_b   1.000
_cell.length_c   1.000
_cell.angle_alpha   90.00
_cell.angle_beta   90.00
_cell.angle_gamma   90.00
#
_symmetry.space_group_name_H-M   'P 1'
#
loop_
_entity.id
_entity.type
_entity.pdbx_description
1 polymer ?
#
loop_
_entity_poly.entity_id
_entity_poly.type
_entity_poly.pdbx_seq_one_letter_code
_entity_poly.pdbx_strand_id
1 'polypeptide(L)'
;MNPDTIHAAFQKTGIWPLDPNVITEVMMAPSKEMSHEGYLPIEPASPVKAVAKLLRELSVCNPDNGNNGNNAPNEPSNNPEDVPLPAETALLMRLAVSTTLQQLTTTRLAYLISPSLPLSTSHLQHNTANPTANKNLLLNTLCAKEQLAKTIQRQVLELQVANVLNEMYCRMLQGQLAHYEKKKNIPKGMGKLVGNGLPRLLSGDEFYEQVVEFTDKQKRTEREKAERNEAREGRAEAIKEWHKEEKTTWEAAKKVAIVQKKRFGVPAPKLVKCPGPYPKPAQGVPLGESENEGEEGTEDEDSSDNDE
;
A
#
# COMPACT_ATOMS: atom_id res chain seq x y z
N MET A 1 -9.01 -13.25 26.33
CA MET A 1 -7.90 -12.31 26.62
C MET A 1 -7.87 -12.15 28.12
N ASN A 2 -6.75 -12.42 28.78
CA ASN A 2 -6.67 -12.46 30.25
C ASN A 2 -6.29 -11.07 30.79
N PRO A 3 -6.77 -10.66 31.98
CA PRO A 3 -6.43 -9.37 32.59
C PRO A 3 -4.90 -9.17 32.70
N ASP A 4 -4.14 -10.26 32.90
CA ASP A 4 -2.67 -10.25 32.94
C ASP A 4 -2.04 -9.72 31.64
N THR A 5 -2.66 -9.98 30.49
CA THR A 5 -2.17 -9.50 29.18
C THR A 5 -2.30 -7.99 29.07
N ILE A 6 -3.35 -7.41 29.64
CA ILE A 6 -3.60 -5.97 29.62
C ILE A 6 -2.65 -5.26 30.60
N HIS A 7 -2.46 -5.81 31.80
CA HIS A 7 -1.47 -5.29 32.75
C HIS A 7 -0.04 -5.33 32.19
N ALA A 8 0.33 -6.41 31.50
CA ALA A 8 1.62 -6.51 30.82
C ALA A 8 1.77 -5.45 29.71
N ALA A 9 0.70 -5.11 29.00
CA ALA A 9 0.71 -4.04 28.00
C ALA A 9 0.95 -2.66 28.63
N PHE A 10 0.26 -2.32 29.74
CA PHE A 10 0.50 -1.07 30.47
C PHE A 10 1.91 -1.00 31.08
N GLN A 11 2.42 -2.12 31.61
CA GLN A 11 3.80 -2.20 32.11
C GLN A 11 4.83 -1.98 31.00
N LYS A 12 4.54 -2.46 29.79
CA LYS A 12 5.41 -2.30 28.62
C LYS A 12 5.36 -0.89 28.01
N THR A 13 4.20 -0.23 28.03
CA THR A 13 4.03 1.13 27.49
C THR A 13 4.39 2.21 28.50
N GLY A 14 4.40 1.90 29.80
CA GLY A 14 4.68 2.86 30.88
C GLY A 14 3.55 3.87 31.11
N ILE A 15 2.41 3.71 30.44
CA ILE A 15 1.26 4.60 30.58
C ILE A 15 0.34 4.03 31.66
N TRP A 16 0.38 4.64 32.84
CA TRP A 16 -0.52 4.32 33.94
C TRP A 16 -1.64 5.36 34.03
N PRO A 17 -2.91 4.94 34.09
CA PRO A 17 -4.01 5.84 34.45
C PRO A 17 -3.75 6.45 35.83
N LEU A 18 -4.01 7.75 36.00
CA LEU A 18 -3.87 8.41 37.30
C LEU A 18 -4.77 7.79 38.39
N ASP A 19 -5.95 7.31 37.99
CA ASP A 19 -6.88 6.61 38.87
C ASP A 19 -7.16 5.18 38.34
N PRO A 20 -6.63 4.13 39.00
CA PRO A 20 -6.84 2.74 38.59
C PRO A 20 -8.31 2.32 38.64
N ASN A 21 -9.09 2.94 39.53
CA ASN A 21 -10.50 2.60 39.77
C ASN A 21 -11.44 3.10 38.66
N VAL A 22 -10.96 3.95 37.76
CA VAL A 22 -11.76 4.45 36.62
C VAL A 22 -11.91 3.37 35.54
N ILE A 23 -10.98 2.44 35.44
CA ILE A 23 -11.05 1.36 34.46
C ILE A 23 -11.88 0.22 35.05
N THR A 24 -13.18 0.23 34.75
CA THR A 24 -14.08 -0.88 35.10
C THR A 24 -13.79 -2.10 34.22
N GLU A 25 -14.16 -3.30 34.69
CA GLU A 25 -14.01 -4.55 33.93
C GLU A 25 -14.72 -4.50 32.56
N VAL A 26 -15.78 -3.71 32.44
CA VAL A 26 -16.49 -3.44 31.17
C VAL A 26 -15.62 -2.65 30.18
N MET A 27 -14.76 -1.76 30.67
CA MET A 27 -13.78 -1.02 29.85
C MET A 27 -12.54 -1.86 29.52
N MET A 28 -12.28 -2.92 30.29
CA MET A 28 -11.26 -3.96 30.01
C MET A 28 -11.77 -5.07 29.08
N ALA A 29 -13.05 -5.04 28.69
CA ALA A 29 -13.59 -6.00 27.76
C ALA A 29 -12.72 -5.97 26.50
N PRO A 30 -12.27 -7.13 25.98
CA PRO A 30 -11.44 -7.20 24.80
C PRO A 30 -12.07 -6.32 23.74
N SER A 31 -11.28 -5.43 23.14
CA SER A 31 -11.71 -4.62 22.01
C SER A 31 -12.32 -5.60 21.01
N LYS A 32 -13.65 -5.71 20.99
CA LYS A 32 -14.38 -6.39 19.93
C LYS A 32 -13.81 -5.77 18.67
N GLU A 33 -13.41 -6.56 17.68
CA GLU A 33 -12.70 -6.13 16.47
C GLU A 33 -13.51 -5.09 15.66
N MET A 34 -13.71 -3.90 16.22
CA MET A 34 -14.50 -2.80 15.71
C MET A 34 -13.68 -2.01 14.68
N SER A 35 -12.52 -2.54 14.29
CA SER A 35 -11.59 -1.92 13.35
C SER A 35 -11.73 -2.50 11.94
N HIS A 36 -12.91 -3.00 11.57
CA HIS A 36 -13.19 -3.45 10.20
C HIS A 36 -14.38 -2.69 9.57
N GLU A 37 -15.15 -1.94 10.37
CA GLU A 37 -16.07 -0.96 9.81
C GLU A 37 -15.33 0.35 9.57
N GLY A 38 -14.70 0.43 8.39
CA GLY A 38 -14.24 1.69 7.84
C GLY A 38 -15.42 2.65 7.75
N TYR A 39 -15.57 3.50 8.76
CA TYR A 39 -16.53 4.59 8.72
C TYR A 39 -16.04 5.58 7.68
N LEU A 40 -16.68 5.59 6.52
CA LEU A 40 -16.46 6.66 5.55
C LEU A 40 -16.87 7.98 6.23
N PRO A 41 -16.08 9.06 6.11
CA PRO A 41 -16.43 10.37 6.69
C PRO A 41 -17.77 10.92 6.20
N ILE A 42 -18.30 10.35 5.11
CA ILE A 42 -19.59 10.67 4.53
C ILE A 42 -20.39 9.37 4.48
N GLU A 43 -21.56 9.39 5.11
CA GLU A 43 -22.51 8.28 5.07
C GLU A 43 -22.91 8.02 3.61
N PRO A 44 -22.60 6.85 3.03
CA PRO A 44 -22.88 6.61 1.62
C PRO A 44 -24.39 6.63 1.39
N ALA A 45 -24.79 7.14 0.22
CA ALA A 45 -26.20 7.20 -0.15
C ALA A 45 -26.87 5.81 0.01
N SER A 46 -28.12 5.79 0.48
CA SER A 46 -28.90 4.56 0.74
C SER A 46 -28.72 3.42 -0.28
N PRO A 47 -28.66 3.67 -1.61
CA PRO A 47 -28.45 2.59 -2.58
C PRO A 47 -27.07 1.93 -2.48
N VAL A 48 -26.02 2.72 -2.22
CA VAL A 48 -24.64 2.22 -2.07
C VAL A 48 -24.53 1.34 -0.82
N LYS A 49 -25.26 1.67 0.25
CA LYS A 49 -25.35 0.82 1.46
C LYS A 49 -25.97 -0.53 1.17
N ALA A 50 -27.05 -0.58 0.39
CA ALA A 50 -27.71 -1.83 0.03
C ALA A 50 -26.78 -2.75 -0.78
N VAL A 51 -26.03 -2.19 -1.74
CA VAL A 51 -25.04 -2.94 -2.54
C VAL A 51 -23.86 -3.40 -1.69
N ALA A 52 -23.30 -2.52 -0.84
CA ALA A 52 -22.20 -2.87 0.04
C ALA A 52 -22.58 -3.98 1.04
N LYS A 53 -23.82 -3.94 1.56
CA LYS A 53 -24.36 -4.99 2.42
C LYS A 53 -24.46 -6.33 1.66
N LEU A 54 -24.97 -6.34 0.43
CA LEU A 54 -25.00 -7.54 -0.41
C LEU A 54 -23.61 -8.12 -0.64
N LEU A 55 -22.63 -7.30 -1.01
CA LEU A 55 -21.27 -7.76 -1.25
C LEU A 55 -20.64 -8.36 0.02
N ARG A 56 -20.93 -7.77 1.19
CA ARG A 56 -20.49 -8.30 2.49
C ARG A 56 -21.13 -9.68 2.77
N GLU A 57 -22.44 -9.82 2.55
CA GLU A 57 -23.15 -11.08 2.74
C GLU A 57 -22.66 -12.18 1.79
N LEU A 58 -22.32 -11.83 0.55
CA LEU A 58 -21.73 -12.77 -0.41
C LEU A 58 -20.28 -13.15 -0.06
N SER A 59 -19.48 -12.22 0.47
CA SER A 59 -18.08 -12.48 0.83
C SER A 59 -17.92 -13.39 2.06
N VAL A 60 -18.89 -13.38 3.00
CA VAL A 60 -18.87 -14.23 4.20
C VAL A 60 -19.14 -15.71 3.86
N CYS A 61 -19.69 -16.00 2.68
CA CYS A 61 -20.01 -17.37 2.25
C CYS A 61 -18.83 -18.11 1.60
N ASN A 62 -17.62 -17.55 1.57
CA ASN A 62 -16.41 -18.33 1.28
C ASN A 62 -15.89 -18.86 2.61
N PRO A 63 -16.17 -20.13 2.99
CA PRO A 63 -15.45 -20.75 4.09
C PRO A 63 -13.99 -20.83 3.65
N ASP A 64 -13.15 -19.95 4.17
CA ASP A 64 -11.71 -20.15 4.16
C ASP A 64 -11.47 -21.52 4.79
N ASN A 65 -11.11 -22.46 3.93
CA ASN A 65 -10.67 -23.79 4.29
C ASN A 65 -9.33 -23.61 5.01
N GLY A 66 -9.41 -23.27 6.30
CA GLY A 66 -8.30 -23.17 7.23
C GLY A 66 -7.71 -24.55 7.46
N ASN A 67 -6.98 -25.05 6.46
CA ASN A 67 -6.21 -26.28 6.56
C ASN A 67 -4.94 -25.98 7.36
N ASN A 68 -5.02 -26.26 8.65
CA ASN A 68 -3.93 -26.16 9.60
C ASN A 68 -3.09 -27.44 9.54
N GLY A 69 -1.91 -27.35 8.91
CA GLY A 69 -0.69 -28.13 9.22
C GLY A 69 -0.66 -29.64 8.99
N ASN A 70 0.19 -30.11 8.05
CA ASN A 70 1.42 -30.88 8.34
C ASN A 70 1.90 -31.74 7.12
N ASN A 71 3.10 -31.42 6.64
CA ASN A 71 4.16 -32.30 6.08
C ASN A 71 3.83 -33.51 5.18
N ALA A 72 4.14 -33.41 3.87
CA ALA A 72 4.98 -34.37 3.13
C ALA A 72 5.12 -33.96 1.64
N PRO A 73 6.24 -34.28 0.95
CA PRO A 73 6.48 -33.83 -0.42
C PRO A 73 6.09 -34.85 -1.51
N ASN A 74 5.56 -34.29 -2.60
CA ASN A 74 5.61 -34.76 -4.00
C ASN A 74 4.69 -35.92 -4.45
N GLU A 75 3.59 -35.55 -5.13
CA GLU A 75 3.16 -36.22 -6.37
C GLU A 75 2.28 -35.29 -7.22
N PRO A 76 2.50 -35.14 -8.55
CA PRO A 76 1.64 -34.32 -9.41
C PRO A 76 0.54 -35.17 -10.06
N SER A 77 -0.69 -35.08 -9.55
CA SER A 77 -1.87 -35.68 -10.20
C SER A 77 -2.81 -34.59 -10.71
N ASN A 78 -2.89 -34.51 -12.04
CA ASN A 78 -3.85 -33.72 -12.79
C ASN A 78 -5.28 -34.26 -12.59
N ASN A 79 -6.22 -33.40 -12.19
CA ASN A 79 -7.59 -33.29 -12.73
C ASN A 79 -8.41 -32.21 -11.98
N PRO A 80 -9.16 -31.34 -12.66
CA PRO A 80 -10.14 -30.46 -12.02
C PRO A 80 -11.47 -31.22 -11.87
N GLU A 81 -11.74 -31.75 -10.68
CA GLU A 81 -13.09 -32.19 -10.32
C GLU A 81 -13.93 -30.97 -9.87
N ASP A 82 -14.96 -30.66 -10.66
CA ASP A 82 -16.06 -29.77 -10.30
C ASP A 82 -16.80 -30.35 -9.08
N VAL A 83 -16.45 -29.87 -7.88
CA VAL A 83 -17.22 -30.15 -6.66
C VAL A 83 -18.52 -29.33 -6.71
N PRO A 84 -19.71 -29.96 -6.72
CA PRO A 84 -20.97 -29.23 -6.74
C PRO A 84 -21.14 -28.42 -5.45
N LEU A 85 -21.30 -27.11 -5.59
CA LEU A 85 -21.69 -26.24 -4.47
C LEU A 85 -22.97 -26.80 -3.80
N PRO A 86 -23.05 -26.88 -2.46
CA PRO A 86 -24.22 -27.39 -1.77
C PRO A 86 -25.45 -26.53 -2.11
N ALA A 87 -26.55 -27.17 -2.52
CA ALA A 87 -27.78 -26.51 -2.97
C ALA A 87 -28.34 -25.48 -1.97
N GLU A 88 -28.02 -25.63 -0.69
CA GLU A 88 -28.45 -24.77 0.40
C GLU A 88 -27.80 -23.38 0.37
N THR A 89 -26.50 -23.30 0.02
CA THR A 89 -25.80 -22.00 -0.10
C THR A 89 -26.28 -21.23 -1.33
N ALA A 90 -26.59 -21.93 -2.41
CA ALA A 90 -27.18 -21.33 -3.61
C ALA A 90 -28.56 -20.71 -3.34
N LEU A 91 -29.38 -21.33 -2.49
CA LEU A 91 -30.71 -20.81 -2.14
C LEU A 91 -30.59 -19.54 -1.28
N LEU A 92 -29.70 -19.53 -0.28
CA LEU A 92 -29.44 -18.35 0.55
C LEU A 92 -28.90 -17.17 -0.27
N MET A 93 -27.97 -17.41 -1.19
CA MET A 93 -27.49 -16.36 -2.10
C MET A 93 -28.61 -15.79 -2.97
N ARG A 94 -29.50 -16.63 -3.52
CA ARG A 94 -30.65 -16.16 -4.31
C ARG A 94 -31.61 -15.32 -3.47
N LEU A 95 -31.82 -15.68 -2.21
CA LEU A 95 -32.73 -14.95 -1.32
C LEU A 95 -32.13 -13.59 -0.91
N ALA A 96 -30.83 -13.53 -0.59
CA ALA A 96 -30.10 -12.29 -0.33
C ALA A 96 -30.10 -11.35 -1.55
N VAL A 97 -29.90 -11.88 -2.76
CA VAL A 97 -29.99 -11.09 -4.00
C VAL A 97 -31.40 -10.56 -4.23
N SER A 98 -32.44 -11.37 -4.01
CA SER A 98 -33.83 -10.93 -4.25
C SER A 98 -34.28 -9.81 -3.30
N THR A 99 -33.89 -9.90 -2.02
CA THR A 99 -34.28 -8.92 -1.00
C THR A 99 -33.60 -7.57 -1.21
N THR A 100 -32.33 -7.59 -1.61
CA THR A 100 -31.57 -6.37 -1.93
C THR A 100 -32.06 -5.70 -3.22
N LEU A 101 -32.43 -6.48 -4.24
CA LEU A 101 -33.11 -5.96 -5.43
C LEU A 101 -34.42 -5.26 -5.06
N GLN A 102 -35.21 -5.84 -4.15
CA GLN A 102 -36.44 -5.23 -3.65
C GLN A 102 -36.19 -3.96 -2.82
N GLN A 103 -35.08 -3.88 -2.09
CA GLN A 103 -34.69 -2.64 -1.42
C GLN A 103 -34.31 -1.56 -2.44
N LEU A 104 -33.52 -1.92 -3.46
CA LEU A 104 -33.10 -0.99 -4.50
C LEU A 104 -34.27 -0.42 -5.31
N THR A 105 -35.35 -1.18 -5.53
CA THR A 105 -36.56 -0.67 -6.20
C THR A 105 -37.30 0.40 -5.40
N THR A 106 -37.12 0.47 -4.08
CA THR A 106 -37.67 1.57 -3.26
C THR A 106 -36.80 2.82 -3.26
N THR A 107 -35.58 2.74 -3.81
CA THR A 107 -34.65 3.88 -3.86
C THR A 107 -34.77 4.68 -5.16
N ARG A 108 -34.19 5.89 -5.17
CA ARG A 108 -34.11 6.73 -6.38
C ARG A 108 -33.40 6.07 -7.58
N LEU A 109 -32.72 4.93 -7.37
CA LEU A 109 -32.08 4.13 -8.42
C LEU A 109 -32.97 2.99 -8.95
N ALA A 110 -34.26 2.94 -8.61
CA ALA A 110 -35.20 1.93 -9.12
C ALA A 110 -35.20 1.78 -10.65
N TYR A 111 -34.81 2.85 -11.36
CA TYR A 111 -34.68 2.88 -12.81
C TYR A 111 -33.55 1.98 -13.36
N LEU A 112 -32.55 1.60 -12.56
CA LEU A 112 -31.46 0.71 -13.00
C LEU A 112 -31.89 -0.76 -13.08
N ILE A 113 -32.91 -1.14 -12.31
CA ILE A 113 -33.37 -2.53 -12.16
C ILE A 113 -34.67 -2.75 -12.92
N SER A 114 -35.45 -1.69 -13.13
CA SER A 114 -36.66 -1.75 -13.93
C SER A 114 -36.29 -1.92 -15.41
N PRO A 115 -36.65 -3.04 -16.07
CA PRO A 115 -36.40 -3.24 -17.50
C PRO A 115 -37.20 -2.27 -18.37
N SER A 116 -38.20 -1.60 -17.79
CA SER A 116 -38.83 -0.44 -18.39
C SER A 116 -37.89 0.77 -18.22
N LEU A 117 -37.09 1.06 -19.24
CA LEU A 117 -36.52 2.40 -19.38
C LEU A 117 -37.65 3.40 -19.12
N PRO A 118 -37.53 4.35 -18.20
CA PRO A 118 -38.42 5.48 -18.16
C PRO A 118 -38.06 6.34 -19.38
N LEU A 119 -38.55 5.93 -20.55
CA LEU A 119 -38.71 6.76 -21.72
C LEU A 119 -39.89 7.71 -21.45
N SER A 120 -39.94 8.34 -20.27
CA SER A 120 -40.91 9.39 -19.98
C SER A 120 -40.31 10.71 -20.46
N THR A 121 -40.30 10.83 -21.79
CA THR A 121 -40.04 12.08 -22.51
C THR A 121 -41.29 12.97 -22.55
N SER A 122 -42.40 12.52 -21.95
CA SER A 122 -43.75 13.03 -22.20
C SER A 122 -44.16 14.25 -21.38
N HIS A 123 -43.24 14.92 -20.69
CA HIS A 123 -43.50 16.23 -20.09
C HIS A 123 -42.54 17.31 -20.60
N LEU A 124 -42.20 17.27 -21.89
CA LEU A 124 -41.92 18.49 -22.63
C LEU A 124 -43.27 19.12 -22.98
N GLN A 125 -43.84 19.85 -22.02
CA GLN A 125 -44.90 20.81 -22.31
C GLN A 125 -44.39 21.71 -23.45
N HIS A 126 -45.12 21.68 -24.56
CA HIS A 126 -44.90 22.50 -25.72
C HIS A 126 -45.18 23.97 -25.34
N ASN A 127 -44.24 24.61 -24.64
CA ASN A 127 -44.23 26.06 -24.49
C ASN A 127 -43.81 26.63 -25.85
N THR A 128 -44.81 26.89 -26.71
CA THR A 128 -44.72 27.59 -28.00
C THR A 128 -44.49 29.10 -27.87
N ALA A 129 -43.83 29.53 -26.79
CA ALA A 129 -43.43 30.92 -26.60
C ALA A 129 -41.90 31.01 -26.74
N ASN A 130 -41.47 31.43 -27.94
CA ASN A 130 -40.12 31.86 -28.29
C ASN A 130 -39.02 30.75 -28.35
N PRO A 131 -38.80 30.10 -29.52
CA PRO A 131 -37.80 29.03 -29.69
C PRO A 131 -36.36 29.46 -29.33
N THR A 132 -36.07 30.76 -29.39
CA THR A 132 -34.77 31.33 -29.05
C THR A 132 -34.46 31.27 -27.55
N ALA A 133 -35.47 31.47 -26.69
CA ALA A 133 -35.28 31.48 -25.23
C ALA A 133 -34.94 30.07 -24.70
N ASN A 134 -35.63 29.06 -25.20
CA ASN A 134 -35.40 27.66 -24.80
C ASN A 134 -34.03 27.15 -25.25
N LYS A 135 -33.55 27.55 -26.44
CA LYS A 135 -32.21 27.20 -26.93
C LYS A 135 -31.11 27.75 -26.01
N ASN A 136 -31.20 29.02 -25.61
CA ASN A 136 -30.23 29.64 -24.71
C ASN A 136 -30.23 28.97 -23.33
N LEU A 137 -31.41 28.64 -22.79
CA LEU A 137 -31.53 27.90 -21.54
C LEU A 137 -30.87 26.51 -21.63
N LEU A 138 -31.08 25.79 -22.72
CA LEU A 138 -30.47 24.48 -22.95
C LEU A 138 -28.94 24.57 -23.08
N LEU A 139 -28.42 25.56 -23.81
CA LEU A 139 -26.98 25.76 -23.94
C LEU A 139 -26.32 26.15 -22.61
N ASN A 140 -26.97 27.04 -21.84
CA ASN A 140 -26.48 27.45 -20.52
C ASN A 140 -26.47 26.27 -19.53
N THR A 141 -27.54 25.46 -19.54
CA THR A 141 -27.60 24.26 -18.69
C THR A 141 -26.56 23.22 -19.09
N LEU A 142 -26.34 22.99 -20.39
CA LEU A 142 -25.29 22.09 -20.88
C LEU A 142 -23.90 22.57 -20.48
N CYS A 143 -23.61 23.87 -20.67
CA CYS A 143 -22.34 24.48 -20.27
C CYS A 143 -22.10 24.36 -18.76
N ALA A 144 -23.11 24.64 -17.93
CA ALA A 144 -23.01 24.50 -16.48
C ALA A 144 -22.76 23.05 -16.05
N LYS A 145 -23.39 22.07 -16.71
CA LYS A 145 -23.14 20.64 -16.44
C LYS A 145 -21.75 20.21 -16.86
N GLU A 146 -21.24 20.71 -17.98
CA GLU A 146 -19.89 20.43 -18.44
C GLU A 146 -18.83 21.00 -17.47
N GLN A 147 -19.03 22.23 -16.99
CA GLN A 147 -18.17 22.84 -15.98
C GLN A 147 -18.17 22.04 -14.67
N LEU A 148 -19.35 21.63 -14.20
CA LEU A 148 -19.48 20.79 -13.01
C LEU A 148 -18.72 19.46 -13.18
N ALA A 149 -18.89 18.79 -14.32
CA ALA A 149 -18.18 17.54 -14.62
C ALA A 149 -16.66 17.71 -14.60
N LYS A 150 -16.14 18.79 -15.19
CA LYS A 150 -14.70 19.13 -15.16
C LYS A 150 -14.21 19.38 -13.74
N THR A 151 -15.00 20.06 -12.91
CA THR A 151 -14.66 20.31 -11.50
C THR A 151 -14.61 19.01 -10.71
N ILE A 152 -15.60 18.12 -10.86
CA ILE A 152 -15.59 16.81 -10.19
C ILE A 152 -14.39 15.98 -10.65
N GLN A 153 -14.09 15.95 -11.96
CA GLN A 153 -12.91 15.23 -12.47
C GLN A 153 -11.61 15.72 -11.82
N ARG A 154 -11.45 17.04 -11.67
CA ARG A 154 -10.29 17.63 -10.99
C ARG A 154 -10.21 17.20 -9.53
N GLN A 155 -11.32 17.26 -8.80
CA GLN A 155 -11.37 16.85 -7.39
C GLN A 155 -11.05 15.36 -7.20
N VAL A 156 -11.58 14.49 -8.09
CA VAL A 156 -11.27 13.05 -8.06
C VAL A 156 -9.79 12.82 -8.31
N LEU A 157 -9.19 13.52 -9.28
CA LEU A 157 -7.75 13.43 -9.55
C LEU A 157 -6.92 13.90 -8.35
N GLU A 158 -7.27 15.03 -7.73
CA GLU A 158 -6.60 15.54 -6.53
C GLU A 158 -6.66 14.54 -5.38
N LEU A 159 -7.84 13.93 -5.15
CA LEU A 159 -8.02 12.89 -4.13
C LEU A 159 -7.18 11.64 -4.43
N GLN A 160 -7.14 11.20 -5.69
CA GLN A 160 -6.33 10.06 -6.11
C GLN A 160 -4.85 10.32 -5.88
N VAL A 161 -4.36 11.50 -6.26
CA VAL A 161 -2.96 11.91 -6.03
C VAL A 161 -2.66 11.94 -4.53
N ALA A 162 -3.54 12.53 -3.71
CA ALA A 162 -3.37 12.56 -2.26
C ALA A 162 -3.31 11.16 -1.65
N ASN A 163 -4.17 10.23 -2.09
CA ASN A 163 -4.18 8.85 -1.59
C ASN A 163 -2.89 8.10 -1.94
N VAL A 164 -2.38 8.23 -3.17
CA VAL A 164 -1.11 7.59 -3.58
C VAL A 164 0.06 8.14 -2.76
N LEU A 165 0.09 9.46 -2.53
CA LEU A 165 1.12 10.08 -1.68
C LEU A 165 1.03 9.62 -0.22
N ASN A 166 -0.18 9.54 0.33
CA ASN A 166 -0.40 9.04 1.69
C ASN A 166 0.02 7.58 1.83
N GLU A 167 -0.32 6.72 0.86
CA GLU A 167 0.10 5.32 0.86
C GLU A 167 1.63 5.18 0.84
N MET A 168 2.30 5.95 -0.02
CA MET A 168 3.76 6.00 -0.08
C MET A 168 4.36 6.46 1.24
N TYR A 169 3.78 7.50 1.86
CA TYR A 169 4.21 8.00 3.17
C TYR A 169 4.04 6.95 4.28
N CYS A 170 2.87 6.29 4.35
CA CYS A 170 2.61 5.23 5.32
C CYS A 170 3.58 4.05 5.16
N ARG A 171 3.87 3.63 3.91
CA ARG A 171 4.87 2.59 3.63
C ARG A 171 6.26 3.00 4.11
N MET A 172 6.65 4.24 3.88
CA MET A 172 7.93 4.76 4.38
C MET A 172 8.00 4.74 5.90
N LEU A 173 6.95 5.22 6.58
CA LEU A 173 6.88 5.26 8.03
C LEU A 173 6.91 3.85 8.64
N GLN A 174 6.17 2.90 8.06
CA GLN A 174 6.20 1.49 8.45
C GLN A 174 7.59 0.90 8.27
N GLY A 175 8.27 1.18 7.14
CA GLY A 175 9.64 0.74 6.90
C GLY A 175 10.63 1.29 7.93
N GLN A 176 10.48 2.56 8.31
CA GLN A 176 11.29 3.18 9.37
C GLN A 176 11.02 2.52 10.72
N LEU A 177 9.75 2.33 11.10
CA LEU A 177 9.38 1.71 12.36
C LEU A 177 9.91 0.27 12.44
N ALA A 178 9.73 -0.53 11.39
CA ALA A 178 10.26 -1.88 11.30
C ALA A 178 11.79 -1.92 11.42
N HIS A 179 12.50 -0.93 10.86
CA HIS A 179 13.94 -0.81 11.04
C HIS A 179 14.32 -0.49 12.49
N TYR A 180 13.61 0.43 13.16
CA TYR A 180 13.86 0.74 14.57
C TYR A 180 13.54 -0.43 15.50
N GLU A 181 12.45 -1.14 15.25
CA GLU A 181 12.09 -2.34 16.00
C GLU A 181 13.13 -3.43 15.82
N LYS A 182 13.59 -3.67 14.59
CA LYS A 182 14.71 -4.59 14.33
C LYS A 182 15.96 -4.13 15.08
N LYS A 183 16.34 -2.86 15.01
CA LYS A 183 17.52 -2.33 15.71
C LYS A 183 17.42 -2.48 17.23
N LYS A 184 16.24 -2.25 17.82
CA LYS A 184 15.99 -2.40 19.26
C LYS A 184 15.98 -3.87 19.68
N ASN A 185 15.48 -4.76 18.83
CA ASN A 185 15.35 -6.18 19.10
C ASN A 185 16.64 -6.97 18.79
N ILE A 186 17.60 -6.39 18.07
CA ILE A 186 18.93 -7.00 17.90
C ILE A 186 19.64 -6.91 19.27
N PRO A 187 19.92 -8.04 19.94
CA PRO A 187 20.66 -8.03 21.20
C PRO A 187 22.02 -7.36 20.96
N LYS A 188 22.39 -6.41 21.83
CA LYS A 188 23.70 -5.76 21.80
C LYS A 188 24.77 -6.86 21.80
N GLY A 189 25.55 -6.97 20.71
CA GLY A 189 26.58 -8.00 20.56
C GLY A 189 26.34 -9.07 19.49
N MET A 190 25.20 -9.04 18.78
CA MET A 190 24.86 -10.06 17.75
C MET A 190 25.79 -10.10 16.51
N GLY A 191 26.70 -9.13 16.38
CA GLY A 191 27.76 -9.14 15.36
C GLY A 191 28.98 -9.99 15.74
N LYS A 192 29.07 -10.43 17.00
CA LYS A 192 30.16 -11.28 17.50
C LYS A 192 29.64 -12.71 17.65
N LEU A 193 30.42 -13.68 17.16
CA LEU A 193 30.11 -15.11 17.27
C LEU A 193 29.84 -15.56 18.71
N VAL A 194 30.43 -14.87 19.70
CA VAL A 194 30.24 -15.12 21.14
C VAL A 194 29.93 -13.80 21.86
N GLY A 195 28.67 -13.37 21.83
CA GLY A 195 28.23 -12.05 22.34
C GLY A 195 28.24 -11.88 23.87
N ASN A 196 28.51 -12.94 24.64
CA ASN A 196 28.32 -12.93 26.10
C ASN A 196 29.56 -12.45 26.88
N GLY A 197 30.70 -12.24 26.20
CA GLY A 197 31.97 -11.82 26.84
C GLY A 197 32.61 -12.83 27.79
N LEU A 198 31.94 -13.96 28.08
CA LEU A 198 32.50 -15.05 28.87
C LEU A 198 33.39 -15.95 28.02
N PRO A 199 34.59 -16.32 28.49
CA PRO A 199 35.44 -17.30 27.84
C PRO A 199 34.74 -18.66 27.83
N ARG A 200 34.34 -19.13 26.64
CA ARG A 200 33.78 -20.47 26.42
C ARG A 200 34.91 -21.36 25.89
N LEU A 201 35.04 -22.59 26.38
CA LEU A 201 35.99 -23.54 25.81
C LEU A 201 35.60 -23.83 24.35
N LEU A 202 36.49 -23.52 23.41
CA LEU A 202 36.31 -23.63 21.95
C LEU A 202 36.37 -25.08 21.44
N SER A 203 36.24 -26.06 22.34
CA SER A 203 36.59 -27.47 22.09
C SER A 203 35.38 -28.39 21.91
N GLY A 204 34.16 -27.85 21.88
CA GLY A 204 32.93 -28.62 21.69
C GLY A 204 32.42 -28.55 20.25
N ASP A 205 31.84 -29.65 19.76
CA ASP A 205 31.22 -29.73 18.42
C ASP A 205 30.16 -28.62 18.20
N GLU A 206 29.45 -28.22 19.26
CA GLU A 206 28.52 -27.09 19.26
C GLU A 206 29.15 -25.77 18.75
N PHE A 207 30.42 -25.52 19.07
CA PHE A 207 31.09 -24.30 18.63
C PHE A 207 31.37 -24.35 17.12
N TYR A 208 31.77 -25.52 16.60
CA TYR A 208 32.00 -25.69 15.18
C TYR A 208 30.71 -25.47 14.38
N GLU A 209 29.58 -26.02 14.83
CA GLU A 209 28.28 -25.79 14.22
C GLU A 209 27.92 -24.29 14.19
N GLN A 210 28.12 -23.56 15.29
CA GLN A 210 27.89 -22.11 15.34
C GLN A 210 28.78 -21.31 14.38
N VAL A 211 30.06 -21.70 14.22
CA VAL A 211 30.97 -21.06 13.25
C VAL A 211 30.49 -21.30 11.82
N VAL A 212 30.07 -22.54 11.49
CA VAL A 212 29.54 -22.88 10.17
C VAL A 212 28.28 -22.07 9.87
N GLU A 213 27.31 -22.03 10.79
CA GLU A 213 26.10 -21.24 10.62
C GLU A 213 26.38 -19.74 10.46
N PHE A 214 27.32 -19.19 11.23
CA PHE A 214 27.70 -17.79 11.15
C PHE A 214 28.36 -17.45 9.81
N THR A 215 29.29 -18.28 9.33
CA THR A 215 29.94 -18.09 8.02
C THR A 215 28.95 -18.22 6.87
N ASP A 216 28.02 -19.18 6.93
CA ASP A 216 26.95 -19.32 5.95
C ASP A 216 26.01 -18.11 5.96
N LYS A 217 25.70 -17.58 7.14
CA LYS A 217 24.91 -16.36 7.28
C LYS A 217 25.62 -15.14 6.68
N GLN A 218 26.93 -14.98 6.92
CA GLN A 218 27.73 -13.92 6.29
C GLN A 218 27.69 -14.05 4.76
N LYS A 219 27.99 -15.24 4.23
CA LYS A 219 27.93 -15.51 2.78
C LYS A 219 26.56 -15.26 2.17
N ARG A 220 25.45 -15.52 2.89
CA ARG A 220 24.09 -15.19 2.43
C ARG A 220 23.87 -13.68 2.39
N THR A 221 24.29 -12.95 3.42
CA THR A 221 24.14 -11.49 3.46
C THR A 221 24.99 -10.78 2.41
N GLU A 222 26.18 -11.30 2.11
CA GLU A 222 27.05 -10.80 1.04
C GLU A 222 26.44 -11.04 -0.34
N ARG A 223 25.91 -12.25 -0.59
CA ARG A 223 25.18 -12.55 -1.82
C ARG A 223 23.96 -11.64 -2.00
N GLU A 224 23.14 -11.45 -0.97
CA GLU A 224 21.98 -10.55 -1.05
C GLU A 224 22.39 -9.09 -1.32
N LYS A 225 23.50 -8.63 -0.73
CA LYS A 225 24.06 -7.29 -1.01
C LYS A 225 24.57 -7.20 -2.46
N ALA A 226 25.25 -8.23 -2.95
CA ALA A 226 25.76 -8.29 -4.32
C ALA A 226 24.61 -8.29 -5.34
N GLU A 227 23.59 -9.12 -5.17
CA GLU A 227 22.38 -9.15 -6.03
C GLU A 227 21.67 -7.79 -6.03
N ARG A 228 21.59 -7.13 -4.87
CA ARG A 228 21.01 -5.79 -4.77
C ARG A 228 21.85 -4.74 -5.51
N ASN A 229 23.18 -4.88 -5.50
CA ASN A 229 24.06 -3.97 -6.22
C ASN A 229 23.97 -4.19 -7.73
N GLU A 230 24.00 -5.44 -8.18
CA GLU A 230 23.81 -5.82 -9.58
C GLU A 230 22.46 -5.32 -10.13
N ALA A 231 21.38 -5.46 -9.36
CA ALA A 231 20.07 -4.91 -9.74
C ALA A 231 20.07 -3.37 -9.86
N ARG A 232 20.86 -2.66 -9.04
CA ARG A 232 21.02 -1.20 -9.15
C ARG A 232 21.82 -0.81 -10.38
N GLU A 233 22.87 -1.56 -10.69
CA GLU A 233 23.72 -1.36 -11.87
C GLU A 233 22.93 -1.61 -13.15
N GLY A 234 22.24 -2.75 -13.27
CA GLY A 234 21.39 -3.05 -14.43
C GLY A 234 20.28 -2.01 -14.63
N ARG A 235 19.68 -1.50 -13.54
CA ARG A 235 18.73 -0.39 -13.63
C ARG A 235 19.39 0.90 -14.13
N ALA A 236 20.60 1.21 -13.65
CA ALA A 236 21.33 2.40 -14.08
C ALA A 236 21.74 2.31 -15.55
N GLU A 237 22.10 1.13 -16.05
CA GLU A 237 22.39 0.86 -17.45
C GLU A 237 21.14 1.02 -18.32
N ALA A 238 20.02 0.41 -17.95
CA ALA A 238 18.76 0.56 -18.67
C ALA A 238 18.32 2.03 -18.77
N ILE A 239 18.51 2.82 -17.70
CA ILE A 239 18.22 4.27 -17.73
C ILE A 239 19.15 5.02 -18.69
N LYS A 240 20.44 4.65 -18.74
CA LYS A 240 21.41 5.25 -19.69
C LYS A 240 21.07 4.90 -21.13
N GLU A 241 20.68 3.65 -21.41
CA GLU A 241 20.28 3.21 -22.75
C GLU A 241 19.03 3.92 -23.23
N TRP A 242 17.99 3.95 -22.40
CA TRP A 242 16.76 4.68 -22.69
C TRP A 242 17.04 6.17 -22.97
N HIS A 243 17.93 6.80 -22.20
CA HIS A 243 18.33 8.20 -22.44
C HIS A 243 19.09 8.39 -23.77
N LYS A 244 19.94 7.44 -24.17
CA LYS A 244 20.61 7.47 -25.48
C LYS A 244 19.60 7.41 -26.61
N GLU A 245 18.62 6.51 -26.55
CA GLU A 245 17.55 6.39 -27.55
C GLU A 245 16.66 7.64 -27.61
N GLU A 246 16.29 8.18 -26.46
CA GLU A 246 15.51 9.41 -26.40
C GLU A 246 16.29 10.59 -26.99
N LYS A 247 17.61 10.65 -26.75
CA LYS A 247 18.47 11.68 -27.32
C LYS A 247 18.64 11.53 -28.84
N THR A 248 18.82 10.32 -29.37
CA THR A 248 18.97 10.10 -30.82
C THR A 248 17.67 10.46 -31.57
N THR A 249 16.52 10.08 -31.03
CA THR A 249 15.21 10.45 -31.59
C THR A 249 14.98 11.96 -31.55
N TRP A 250 15.35 12.62 -30.45
CA TRP A 250 15.32 14.08 -30.34
C TRP A 250 16.22 14.78 -31.37
N GLU A 251 17.45 14.29 -31.57
CA GLU A 251 18.38 14.83 -32.57
C GLU A 251 17.87 14.65 -34.00
N ALA A 252 17.24 13.51 -34.32
CA ALA A 252 16.62 13.27 -35.62
C ALA A 252 15.45 14.23 -35.87
N ALA A 253 14.55 14.41 -34.88
CA ALA A 253 13.44 15.35 -34.96
C ALA A 253 13.91 16.79 -35.15
N LYS A 254 14.99 17.18 -34.45
CA LYS A 254 15.64 18.48 -34.60
C LYS A 254 16.16 18.69 -36.03
N LYS A 255 16.83 17.69 -36.62
CA LYS A 255 17.30 17.76 -38.01
C LYS A 255 16.16 17.93 -39.00
N VAL A 256 15.05 17.20 -38.83
CA VAL A 256 13.84 17.35 -39.67
C VAL A 256 13.26 18.76 -39.59
N ALA A 257 13.17 19.34 -38.40
CA ALA A 257 12.68 20.71 -38.22
C ALA A 257 13.57 21.76 -38.90
N ILE A 258 14.90 21.57 -38.85
CA ILE A 258 15.88 22.43 -39.54
C ILE A 258 15.65 22.38 -41.06
N VAL A 259 15.51 21.18 -41.65
CA VAL A 259 15.24 21.01 -43.09
C VAL A 259 13.92 21.69 -43.49
N GLN A 260 12.90 21.62 -42.63
CA GLN A 260 11.61 22.29 -42.85
C GLN A 260 11.62 23.81 -42.58
N LYS A 261 12.76 24.39 -42.16
CA LYS A 261 12.89 25.80 -41.72
C LYS A 261 11.90 26.19 -40.61
N LYS A 262 11.51 25.23 -39.76
CA LYS A 262 10.63 25.47 -38.61
C LYS A 262 11.46 25.62 -37.33
N ARG A 263 10.99 26.44 -36.38
CA ARG A 263 11.59 26.51 -35.04
C ARG A 263 11.30 25.20 -34.29
N PHE A 264 12.35 24.55 -33.80
CA PHE A 264 12.24 23.35 -32.99
C PHE A 264 12.10 23.73 -31.51
N GLY A 265 10.88 23.62 -30.97
CA GLY A 265 10.54 24.06 -29.61
C GLY A 265 10.65 22.98 -28.52
N VAL A 266 11.04 21.74 -28.88
CA VAL A 266 11.09 20.62 -27.93
C VAL A 266 12.41 20.69 -27.13
N PRO A 267 12.38 20.79 -25.79
CA PRO A 267 13.59 20.83 -24.97
C PRO A 267 14.36 19.51 -25.07
N ALA A 268 15.68 19.57 -24.88
CA ALA A 268 16.51 18.37 -24.90
C ALA A 268 16.17 17.42 -23.73
N PRO A 269 16.12 16.10 -23.98
CA PRO A 269 15.88 15.12 -22.92
C PRO A 269 17.01 15.19 -21.88
N LYS A 270 16.63 15.38 -20.62
CA LYS A 270 17.57 15.44 -19.49
C LYS A 270 17.54 14.10 -18.77
N LEU A 271 18.71 13.59 -18.41
CA LEU A 271 18.81 12.41 -17.56
C LEU A 271 18.17 12.74 -16.22
N VAL A 272 17.01 12.16 -15.94
CA VAL A 272 16.36 12.30 -14.65
C VAL A 272 17.27 11.63 -13.63
N LYS A 273 17.86 12.41 -12.72
CA LYS A 273 18.60 11.84 -11.59
C LYS A 273 17.60 10.99 -10.82
N CYS A 274 17.92 9.71 -10.62
CA CYS A 274 17.18 8.89 -9.67
C CYS A 274 17.07 9.69 -8.38
N PRO A 275 15.85 9.92 -7.84
CA PRO A 275 15.71 10.63 -6.59
C PRO A 275 16.59 9.93 -5.56
N GLY A 276 17.46 10.71 -4.91
CA GLY A 276 18.27 10.20 -3.82
C GLY A 276 17.37 9.59 -2.74
N PRO A 277 17.93 8.79 -1.82
CA PRO A 277 17.18 8.34 -0.67
C PRO A 277 16.54 9.55 0.00
N TYR A 278 15.22 9.48 0.25
CA TYR A 278 14.50 10.57 0.90
C TYR A 278 15.24 10.97 2.18
N PRO A 279 15.43 12.28 2.43
CA PRO A 279 16.09 12.74 3.64
C PRO A 279 15.37 12.12 4.83
N LYS A 280 16.14 11.46 5.71
CA LYS A 280 15.59 10.91 6.95
C LYS A 280 14.94 12.07 7.70
N PRO A 281 13.68 11.93 8.17
CA PRO A 281 13.07 12.97 8.98
C PRO A 281 14.02 13.28 10.14
N ALA A 282 14.34 14.56 10.33
CA ALA A 282 15.17 15.00 11.43
C ALA A 282 14.54 14.46 12.71
N GLN A 283 15.20 13.48 13.33
CA GLN A 283 14.74 12.96 14.61
C GLN A 283 14.74 14.15 15.55
N GLY A 284 13.56 14.45 16.11
CA GLY A 284 13.41 15.47 17.13
C GLY A 284 14.53 15.30 18.14
N VAL A 285 15.23 16.40 18.39
CA VAL A 285 16.28 16.55 19.39
C VAL A 285 15.92 15.71 20.62
N PRO A 286 16.72 14.70 20.99
CA PRO A 286 16.52 13.99 22.24
C PRO A 286 16.79 14.99 23.36
N LEU A 287 15.73 15.46 24.01
CA LEU A 287 15.86 16.15 25.28
C LEU A 287 16.16 15.07 26.33
N GLY A 288 17.42 14.95 26.74
CA GLY A 288 17.83 14.13 27.88
C GLY A 288 18.92 13.10 27.57
N GLU A 289 20.17 13.55 27.67
CA GLU A 289 21.32 12.90 28.30
C GLU A 289 21.43 11.36 28.20
N SER A 290 22.38 10.90 27.37
CA SER A 290 23.37 9.92 27.83
C SER A 290 24.62 10.06 26.97
N GLU A 291 25.64 10.71 27.53
CA GLU A 291 27.02 10.65 27.06
C GLU A 291 27.43 9.17 26.99
N ASN A 292 27.82 8.72 25.80
CA ASN A 292 28.67 7.55 25.69
C ASN A 292 29.62 7.78 24.52
N GLU A 293 30.74 8.42 24.87
CA GLU A 293 31.96 8.46 24.10
C GLU A 293 32.40 7.03 23.76
N GLY A 294 32.77 6.83 22.51
CA GLY A 294 33.10 5.53 21.93
C GLY A 294 33.55 5.73 20.50
N GLU A 295 34.56 6.59 20.37
CA GLU A 295 35.42 6.83 19.23
C GLU A 295 36.06 5.51 18.78
N GLU A 296 35.84 5.11 17.53
CA GLU A 296 36.76 4.21 16.82
C GLU A 296 36.70 4.56 15.34
N GLY A 297 37.60 5.46 14.94
CA GLY A 297 37.88 5.77 13.56
C GLY A 297 38.45 4.54 12.87
N THR A 298 37.82 4.16 11.76
CA THR A 298 38.43 3.24 10.79
C THR A 298 38.89 4.13 9.63
N GLU A 299 40.16 4.51 9.69
CA GLU A 299 40.88 5.11 8.56
C GLU A 299 41.16 3.99 7.57
N ASP A 300 40.32 3.88 6.54
CA ASP A 300 40.66 3.08 5.36
C ASP A 300 41.59 3.92 4.48
N GLU A 301 42.89 3.77 4.70
CA GLU A 301 43.94 4.15 3.74
C GLU A 301 43.84 3.21 2.53
N ASP A 302 43.11 3.63 1.50
CA ASP A 302 43.16 2.98 0.19
C ASP A 302 44.34 3.57 -0.61
N SER A 303 45.52 3.00 -0.34
CA SER A 303 46.70 3.12 -1.19
C SER A 303 46.51 2.17 -2.37
N SER A 304 46.20 2.70 -3.55
CA SER A 304 46.35 1.96 -4.79
C SER A 304 47.38 2.65 -5.69
N ASP A 305 48.47 1.90 -5.83
CA ASP A 305 49.64 2.02 -6.67
C ASP A 305 49.36 2.56 -8.09
N ASN A 306 50.20 3.51 -8.49
CA ASN A 306 50.56 3.72 -9.88
C ASN A 306 51.64 2.70 -10.23
N ASP A 307 51.38 1.84 -11.21
CA ASP A 307 52.44 1.24 -12.03
C ASP A 307 51.97 1.11 -13.49
N GLU A 308 52.87 1.61 -14.36
CA GLU A 308 52.97 1.54 -15.85
C GLU A 308 52.04 2.37 -16.75
#